data_AF-A0A7C6HQ29-F1
#
_entry.id   AF-A0A7C6HQ29-F1
#
_cell.length_a   1.000
_cell.length_b   1.000
_cell.length_c   1.000
_cell.angle_alpha   90.00
_cell.angle_beta   90.00
_cell.angle_gamma   90.00
#
_symmetry.space_group_name_H-M   'P 1'
#
loop_
_entity.id
_entity.type
_entity.pdbx_description
1 polymer ?
#
loop_
_entity_poly.entity_id
_entity_poly.type
_entity_poly.pdbx_seq_one_letter_code
_entity_poly.pdbx_strand_id
1 'polypeptide(L)'
;MTEHLIVLPDRDLAEQIAAELREEGFTEVRVEREALAGEDDAEAVEWAVHIREDNVVDDPGSGAESGLRERFEALADEHDGWYDKPLD
;
A
#
# COMPACT_ATOMS: atom_id res chain seq x y z
N MET A 1 -10.83 -7.27 8.89
CA MET A 1 -10.18 -5.96 8.67
C MET A 1 -8.81 -6.25 8.09
N THR A 2 -8.52 -5.70 6.93
CA THR A 2 -7.24 -5.93 6.23
C THR A 2 -6.44 -4.64 6.17
N GLU A 3 -5.13 -4.76 6.31
CA GLU A 3 -4.18 -3.66 6.23
C GLU A 3 -3.19 -3.97 5.11
N HIS A 4 -2.98 -3.02 4.22
CA HIS A 4 -2.17 -3.18 3.02
C HIS A 4 -1.19 -2.01 2.96
N LEU A 5 0.07 -2.29 2.67
CA LEU A 5 1.09 -1.25 2.59
C LEU A 5 1.80 -1.31 1.24
N ILE A 6 1.79 -0.20 0.52
CA ILE A 6 2.49 -0.06 -0.77
C ILE A 6 3.58 0.99 -0.60
N VAL A 7 4.84 0.60 -0.76
CA VAL A 7 5.98 1.48 -0.60
C VAL A 7 6.49 1.90 -1.97
N LEU A 8 6.63 3.21 -2.18
CA LEU A 8 6.97 3.82 -3.46
C LEU A 8 8.16 4.78 -3.30
N PRO A 9 9.04 4.86 -4.30
CA PRO A 9 10.15 5.81 -4.28
C PRO A 9 9.69 7.26 -4.51
N ASP A 10 8.54 7.46 -5.15
CA ASP A 10 8.01 8.77 -5.51
C ASP A 10 6.83 9.20 -4.63
N ARG A 11 6.94 10.41 -4.07
CA ARG A 11 5.92 10.98 -3.18
C ARG A 11 4.63 11.30 -3.93
N ASP A 12 4.74 12.01 -5.04
CA ASP A 12 3.60 12.50 -5.79
C ASP A 12 2.76 11.31 -6.27
N LEU A 13 3.44 10.23 -6.67
CA LEU A 13 2.81 8.96 -6.99
C LEU A 13 2.09 8.33 -5.79
N ALA A 14 2.75 8.26 -4.62
CA ALA A 14 2.13 7.74 -3.40
C ALA A 14 0.87 8.54 -3.01
N GLU A 15 0.91 9.86 -3.13
CA GLU A 15 -0.25 10.72 -2.89
C GLU A 15 -1.35 10.53 -3.94
N GLN A 16 -0.99 10.33 -5.21
CA GLN A 16 -1.95 10.05 -6.29
C GLN A 16 -2.68 8.73 -6.05
N ILE A 17 -1.94 7.63 -5.84
CA ILE A 17 -2.52 6.31 -5.57
C ILE A 17 -3.41 6.38 -4.32
N ALA A 18 -2.94 7.04 -3.26
CA ALA A 18 -3.74 7.21 -2.05
C ALA A 18 -5.02 8.02 -2.30
N ALA A 19 -5.03 8.99 -3.20
CA ALA A 19 -6.24 9.72 -3.58
C ALA A 19 -7.20 8.82 -4.35
N GLU A 20 -6.71 8.08 -5.34
CA GLU A 20 -7.51 7.13 -6.14
C GLU A 20 -8.19 6.09 -5.24
N LEU A 21 -7.46 5.51 -4.29
CA LEU A 21 -8.00 4.54 -3.33
C LEU A 21 -9.04 5.19 -2.40
N ARG A 22 -8.86 6.45 -1.96
CA ARG A 22 -9.91 7.14 -1.19
C ARG A 22 -11.17 7.35 -2.03
N GLU A 23 -11.03 7.62 -3.32
CA GLU A 23 -12.17 7.77 -4.24
C GLU A 23 -12.86 6.43 -4.53
N GLU A 24 -12.12 5.31 -4.55
CA GLU A 24 -12.69 3.95 -4.65
C GLU A 24 -13.52 3.57 -3.41
N GLY A 25 -13.31 4.23 -2.26
CA GLY A 25 -14.12 4.06 -1.05
C GLY A 25 -13.49 3.17 0.01
N PHE A 26 -12.18 2.93 -0.04
CA PHE A 26 -11.44 2.25 1.01
C PHE A 26 -11.66 2.95 2.37
N THR A 27 -11.71 2.17 3.46
CA THR A 27 -12.13 2.68 4.78
C THR A 27 -11.18 3.73 5.33
N GLU A 28 -9.88 3.51 5.19
CA GLU A 28 -8.85 4.45 5.59
C GLU A 28 -7.63 4.31 4.67
N VAL A 29 -7.13 5.44 4.16
CA VAL A 29 -5.94 5.48 3.31
C VAL A 29 -5.05 6.63 3.76
N ARG A 30 -3.76 6.38 3.98
CA ARG A 30 -2.79 7.35 4.50
C ARG A 30 -1.46 7.19 3.77
N VAL A 31 -0.73 8.30 3.62
CA VAL A 31 0.63 8.28 3.07
C VAL A 31 1.57 8.63 4.22
N GLU A 32 2.50 7.73 4.50
CA GLU A 32 3.49 7.87 5.56
C GLU A 32 4.88 7.89 4.94
N ARG A 33 5.75 8.76 5.45
CA ARG A 33 7.15 8.79 5.02
C ARG A 33 7.91 7.73 5.81
N GLU A 34 8.37 6.69 5.13
CA GLU A 34 9.25 5.70 5.73
C GLU A 34 10.70 6.09 5.49
N ALA A 35 11.41 6.33 6.58
CA ALA A 35 12.86 6.42 6.55
C ALA A 35 13.38 5.01 6.79
N LEU A 36 13.68 4.26 5.72
CA LEU A 36 14.45 3.03 5.90
C LEU A 36 15.75 3.40 6.60
N ALA A 37 15.96 2.83 7.79
CA ALA A 37 17.18 3.00 8.57
C ALA A 37 18.32 2.20 7.90
N GLY A 38 18.69 2.60 6.69
CA GLY A 38 19.82 2.06 5.95
C GLY A 38 21.09 2.83 6.33
N GLU A 39 21.96 2.18 7.09
CA GLU A 39 23.36 2.57 7.25
C GLU A 39 24.02 2.53 5.86
N ASP A 40 24.11 3.65 5.12
CA ASP A 40 25.34 4.17 4.46
C ASP A 40 25.08 5.20 3.34
N ASP A 41 23.86 5.37 2.81
CA ASP A 41 23.57 6.44 1.84
C ASP A 41 22.35 7.26 2.29
N ALA A 42 22.62 8.52 2.64
CA ALA A 42 21.57 9.52 2.80
C ALA A 42 20.85 9.68 1.45
N GLU A 43 19.53 9.88 1.50
CA GLU A 43 18.64 10.40 0.43
C GLU A 43 17.64 9.43 -0.23
N ALA A 44 17.61 8.13 0.09
CA ALA A 44 16.44 7.31 -0.26
C ALA A 44 15.31 7.54 0.77
N VAL A 45 14.39 8.45 0.44
CA VAL A 45 13.14 8.59 1.18
C VAL A 45 12.08 7.77 0.46
N GLU A 46 11.49 6.82 1.16
CA GLU A 46 10.38 6.02 0.63
C GLU A 46 9.05 6.50 1.21
N TRP A 47 7.99 6.33 0.42
CA TRP A 47 6.65 6.77 0.75
C TRP A 47 5.73 5.56 0.78
N ALA A 48 5.21 5.25 1.97
CA ALA A 48 4.33 4.12 2.18
C ALA A 48 2.87 4.58 2.17
N VAL A 49 2.07 3.98 1.29
CA VAL A 49 0.62 4.13 1.23
C VAL A 49 0.02 3.03 2.09
N HIS A 50 -0.48 3.40 3.26
CA HIS A 50 -1.18 2.50 4.17
C HIS A 50 -2.68 2.53 3.87
N ILE A 51 -3.24 1.36 3.57
CA ILE A 51 -4.64 1.16 3.18
C ILE A 51 -5.27 0.18 4.14
N ARG A 52 -6.33 0.61 4.81
CA ARG A 52 -7.10 -0.17 5.76
C ARG A 52 -8.51 -0.32 5.23
N GLU A 53 -8.98 -1.56 5.18
CA GLU A 53 -10.34 -1.89 4.78
C GLU A 53 -11.03 -2.73 5.86
N ASP A 54 -12.08 -2.16 6.45
CA ASP A 54 -12.89 -2.85 7.48
C ASP A 54 -14.04 -3.65 6.84
N ASN A 55 -14.41 -3.30 5.61
CA ASN A 55 -15.54 -3.85 4.87
C ASN A 55 -15.19 -5.00 3.91
N VAL A 56 -13.93 -5.43 3.82
CA VAL A 56 -13.65 -6.74 3.20
C VAL A 56 -14.42 -7.73 4.05
N VAL A 57 -15.50 -8.28 3.49
CA VAL A 57 -16.24 -9.36 4.12
C VAL A 57 -15.20 -10.44 4.34
N ASP A 58 -14.85 -10.66 5.61
CA ASP A 58 -14.02 -11.74 6.11
C ASP A 58 -14.77 -13.05 5.87
N ASP A 59 -14.99 -13.35 4.59
CA ASP A 59 -15.44 -14.64 4.11
C ASP A 59 -14.15 -15.32 3.69
N PRO A 60 -13.54 -16.15 4.56
CA PRO A 60 -12.34 -16.90 4.23
C PRO A 60 -12.65 -17.84 3.07
N GLY A 61 -12.44 -17.35 1.85
CA GLY A 61 -12.88 -17.99 0.60
C GLY A 61 -13.37 -17.02 -0.48
N SER A 62 -13.76 -15.80 -0.11
CA SER A 62 -14.04 -14.74 -1.08
C SER A 62 -12.70 -14.21 -1.58
N GLY A 63 -12.32 -14.55 -2.82
CA GLY A 63 -11.08 -14.12 -3.47
C GLY A 63 -10.91 -12.59 -3.61
N ALA A 64 -11.76 -11.79 -3.00
CA ALA A 64 -11.65 -10.34 -2.91
C ALA A 64 -10.34 -9.91 -2.24
N GLU A 65 -9.94 -10.54 -1.13
CA GLU A 65 -8.69 -10.19 -0.46
C GLU A 65 -7.46 -10.61 -1.28
N SER A 66 -7.46 -11.82 -1.84
CA SER A 66 -6.38 -12.26 -2.75
C SER A 66 -6.26 -11.34 -3.97
N GLY A 67 -7.40 -10.93 -4.55
CA GLY A 67 -7.43 -10.00 -5.68
C GLY A 67 -6.89 -8.61 -5.34
N LEU A 68 -7.17 -8.10 -4.13
CA LEU A 68 -6.57 -6.86 -3.64
C LEU A 68 -5.06 -6.99 -3.47
N ARG A 69 -4.58 -8.09 -2.86
CA ARG A 69 -3.15 -8.36 -2.70
C ARG A 69 -2.44 -8.40 -4.07
N GLU A 70 -2.96 -9.15 -5.03
CA GLU A 70 -2.41 -9.26 -6.39
C GLU A 70 -2.42 -7.90 -7.12
N ARG A 71 -3.50 -7.12 -6.96
CA ARG A 71 -3.60 -5.77 -7.53
C ARG A 71 -2.55 -4.82 -6.95
N PHE A 72 -2.39 -4.79 -5.62
CA PHE A 72 -1.43 -3.90 -4.97
C PHE A 72 0.01 -4.31 -5.20
N GLU A 73 0.30 -5.62 -5.26
CA GLU A 73 1.61 -6.14 -5.64
C GLU A 73 1.99 -5.70 -7.07
N ALA A 74 1.06 -5.83 -8.03
CA ALA A 74 1.29 -5.37 -9.40
C ALA A 74 1.43 -3.84 -9.51
N LEU A 75 0.64 -3.07 -8.74
CA LEU A 75 0.74 -1.62 -8.71
C LEU A 75 2.10 -1.16 -8.17
N ALA A 76 2.60 -1.81 -7.13
CA ALA A 76 3.92 -1.51 -6.58
C ALA A 76 5.02 -1.81 -7.60
N ASP A 77 4.99 -3.00 -8.22
CA ASP A 77 5.98 -3.44 -9.21
C ASP A 77 6.02 -2.52 -10.46
N GLU A 78 4.86 -2.07 -10.95
CA GLU A 78 4.76 -1.12 -12.08
C GLU A 78 5.47 0.21 -11.81
N HIS A 79 5.59 0.58 -10.54
CA HIS A 79 6.11 1.86 -10.09
C HIS A 79 7.47 1.78 -9.39
N ASP A 80 8.21 0.68 -9.56
CA ASP A 80 9.51 0.44 -8.91
C ASP A 80 9.42 0.47 -7.37
N GLY A 81 8.23 0.16 -6.85
CA GLY A 81 7.93 0.04 -5.44
C GLY A 81 7.85 -1.41 -4.99
N TRP A 82 7.42 -1.60 -3.74
CA TRP A 82 7.17 -2.93 -3.21
C TRP A 82 5.92 -2.93 -2.32
N TYR A 83 5.27 -4.09 -2.24
CA TYR A 83 4.07 -4.29 -1.45
C TYR A 83 4.39 -5.12 -0.20
N ASP A 84 4.14 -4.56 0.99
CA ASP A 84 4.25 -5.30 2.25
C ASP A 84 2.93 -6.01 2.53
N LYS A 85 3.02 -7.32 2.73
CA LYS A 85 1.86 -8.16 3.00
C LYS A 85 1.44 -7.93 4.46
N PRO A 86 0.13 -7.76 4.76
CA PRO A 86 -0.33 -7.73 6.14
C PRO A 86 0.22 -8.93 6.90
N LEU A 87 0.75 -8.68 8.11
CA LEU A 87 1.09 -9.74 9.05
C LEU A 87 -0.21 -10.51 9.39
N ASP A 88 -0.16 -11.83 9.17
CA ASP A 88 -1.26 -12.78 9.45
C ASP A 88 -1.64 -12.82 10.94
#